data_AF-A0A351VEZ1-F1
#
_entry.id   AF-A0A351VEZ1-F1
#
_cell.length_a   1.000
_cell.length_b   1.000
_cell.length_c   1.000
_cell.angle_alpha   90.00
_cell.angle_beta   90.00
_cell.angle_gamma   90.00
#
_symmetry.space_group_name_H-M   'P 1'
#
loop_
_entity.id
_entity.type
_entity.pdbx_description
1 polymer ?
#
loop_
_entity_poly.entity_id
_entity_poly.type
_entity_poly.pdbx_seq_one_letter_code
_entity_poly.pdbx_strand_id
1 'polypeptide(L)'
;LTSPVFAAQDDELMEKIKLLEQQIQELKELKEQQKVGVAKQEQCIRAVGREKFCTCLGENLPREVSFEQYIHTIVTPKDALGYPGMTADQKKTVDATIAVRDKCVEKGFFK
;
A
#
# COMPACT_ATOMS: atom_id res chain seq x y z
N LEU A 1 31.09 -2.28 -42.13
CA LEU A 1 29.74 -2.30 -42.74
C LEU A 1 28.82 -3.07 -41.79
N THR A 2 28.29 -2.41 -40.76
CA THR A 2 27.26 -3.00 -39.89
C THR A 2 25.94 -2.95 -40.66
N SER A 3 25.37 -4.11 -40.98
CA SER A 3 24.10 -4.20 -41.70
C SER A 3 22.95 -3.72 -40.81
N PRO A 4 21.98 -2.94 -41.34
CA PRO A 4 20.86 -2.38 -40.56
C PRO A 4 19.98 -3.44 -39.89
N VAL A 5 20.02 -4.69 -40.36
CA VAL A 5 19.30 -5.84 -39.79
C VAL A 5 19.86 -6.27 -38.42
N PHE A 6 21.18 -6.16 -38.19
CA PHE A 6 21.78 -6.50 -36.90
C PHE A 6 21.49 -5.43 -35.85
N ALA A 7 21.50 -4.15 -36.24
CA ALA A 7 21.15 -3.05 -35.34
C ALA A 7 19.68 -3.14 -34.86
N ALA A 8 18.75 -3.49 -35.75
CA ALA A 8 17.34 -3.63 -35.38
C ALA A 8 17.07 -4.80 -34.41
N GLN A 9 17.83 -5.91 -34.51
CA GLN A 9 17.73 -7.03 -33.58
C GLN A 9 18.33 -6.71 -32.20
N ASP A 10 19.45 -5.98 -32.17
CA ASP A 10 20.05 -5.51 -30.93
C ASP A 10 19.15 -4.48 -30.22
N ASP A 11 18.48 -3.60 -30.98
CA ASP A 11 17.53 -2.62 -30.42
C ASP A 11 16.29 -3.30 -29.81
N GLU A 12 15.69 -4.29 -30.49
CA GLU A 12 14.55 -5.06 -29.97
C GLU A 12 14.94 -5.85 -28.70
N LEU A 13 16.14 -6.44 -28.69
CA LEU A 13 16.65 -7.15 -27.52
C LEU A 13 16.84 -6.20 -26.33
N MET A 14 17.38 -5.00 -26.57
CA MET A 14 17.57 -3.99 -25.54
C MET A 14 16.25 -3.44 -24.98
N GLU A 15 15.22 -3.28 -25.80
CA GLU A 15 13.88 -2.91 -25.33
C GLU A 15 13.28 -3.99 -24.42
N LYS A 16 13.42 -5.27 -24.79
CA LYS A 16 12.97 -6.40 -23.97
C LYS A 16 13.70 -6.46 -22.64
N ILE A 17 15.01 -6.21 -22.62
CA ILE A 17 15.79 -6.13 -21.36
C ILE A 17 15.27 -5.01 -20.47
N LYS A 18 15.05 -3.80 -21.01
CA LYS A 18 14.50 -2.68 -20.24
C LYS A 18 13.12 -2.98 -19.66
N LEU A 19 12.24 -3.62 -20.44
CA LEU A 19 10.92 -4.01 -19.97
C LEU A 19 11.00 -5.06 -18.84
N LEU A 20 11.89 -6.05 -18.97
CA LEU A 20 12.13 -7.04 -17.93
C LEU A 20 12.68 -6.40 -16.65
N GLU A 21 13.61 -5.45 -16.77
CA GLU A 21 14.14 -4.70 -15.62
C GLU A 21 13.05 -3.89 -14.91
N GLN A 22 12.15 -3.24 -15.66
CA GLN A 22 11.00 -2.54 -15.10
C GLN A 22 10.05 -3.50 -14.35
N GLN A 23 9.70 -4.64 -14.95
CA GLN A 23 8.85 -5.64 -14.32
C GLN A 23 9.47 -6.22 -13.05
N ILE A 24 10.79 -6.47 -13.04
CA ILE A 24 11.52 -6.93 -11.86
C ILE A 24 11.45 -5.87 -10.75
N GLN A 25 11.56 -4.58 -11.10
CA GLN A 25 11.48 -3.50 -10.14
C GLN A 25 10.06 -3.38 -9.53
N GLU A 26 9.02 -3.45 -10.34
CA GLU A 26 7.62 -3.46 -9.87
C GLU A 26 7.34 -4.66 -8.95
N LEU A 27 7.84 -5.86 -9.30
CA LEU A 27 7.69 -7.05 -8.45
C LEU A 27 8.40 -6.92 -7.10
N LYS A 28 9.58 -6.29 -7.08
CA LYS A 28 10.29 -6.00 -5.81
C LYS A 28 9.48 -5.06 -4.93
N GLU A 29 8.89 -4.02 -5.51
CA GLU A 29 8.06 -3.07 -4.79
C GLU A 29 6.79 -3.73 -4.24
N LEU A 30 6.11 -4.56 -5.04
CA LEU A 30 4.96 -5.34 -4.60
C LEU A 30 5.30 -6.29 -3.45
N LYS A 31 6.47 -6.95 -3.51
CA LYS A 31 6.93 -7.85 -2.45
C LYS A 31 7.18 -7.10 -1.13
N GLU A 32 7.78 -5.91 -1.20
CA GLU A 32 7.98 -5.08 0.00
C GLU A 32 6.66 -4.56 0.56
N GLN A 33 5.71 -4.18 -0.30
CA GLN A 33 4.36 -3.82 0.13
C GLN A 33 3.66 -4.99 0.83
N GLN A 34 3.78 -6.20 0.30
CA GLN A 34 3.20 -7.40 0.90
C GLN A 34 3.76 -7.66 2.31
N LYS A 35 5.08 -7.56 2.49
CA LYS A 35 5.71 -7.75 3.83
C LYS A 35 5.18 -6.75 4.85
N VAL A 36 5.07 -5.47 4.46
CA VAL A 36 4.52 -4.42 5.32
C VAL A 36 3.05 -4.68 5.65
N GLY A 37 2.26 -5.15 4.68
CA GLY A 37 0.87 -5.54 4.89
C GLY A 37 0.70 -6.69 5.87
N VAL A 38 1.55 -7.72 5.78
CA VAL A 38 1.56 -8.86 6.71
C VAL A 38 1.86 -8.40 8.14
N ALA A 39 2.85 -7.52 8.33
CA ALA A 39 3.17 -7.00 9.66
C ALA A 39 1.98 -6.24 10.29
N LYS A 40 1.30 -5.38 9.50
CA LYS A 40 0.09 -4.66 9.94
C LYS A 40 -1.05 -5.61 10.29
N GLN A 41 -1.25 -6.66 9.47
CA GLN A 41 -2.25 -7.69 9.72
C GLN A 41 -1.96 -8.42 11.04
N GLU A 42 -0.72 -8.83 11.30
CA GLU A 42 -0.36 -9.51 12.55
C GLU A 42 -0.59 -8.63 13.78
N GLN A 43 -0.19 -7.35 13.72
CA GLN A 43 -0.44 -6.39 14.79
C GLN A 43 -1.94 -6.21 15.03
N CYS A 44 -2.73 -6.11 13.95
CA CYS A 44 -4.18 -6.06 14.04
C CYS A 44 -4.76 -7.32 14.68
N ILE A 45 -4.32 -8.51 14.27
CA ILE A 45 -4.84 -9.77 14.83
C ILE A 45 -4.59 -9.81 16.34
N ARG A 46 -3.40 -9.40 16.80
CA ARG A 46 -3.07 -9.34 18.23
C ARG A 46 -3.97 -8.36 19.00
N ALA A 47 -4.31 -7.21 18.40
CA ALA A 47 -5.08 -6.17 19.08
C ALA A 47 -6.60 -6.35 18.97
N VAL A 48 -7.10 -6.87 17.83
CA VAL A 48 -8.52 -6.87 17.46
C VAL A 48 -9.09 -8.29 17.35
N GLY A 49 -8.28 -9.30 17.02
CA GLY A 49 -8.70 -10.71 16.97
C GLY A 49 -9.70 -11.06 15.86
N ARG A 50 -9.88 -10.21 14.85
CA ARG A 50 -10.82 -10.43 13.73
C ARG A 50 -10.06 -10.64 12.43
N GLU A 51 -9.85 -11.89 12.05
CA GLU A 51 -9.00 -12.26 10.91
C GLU A 51 -9.41 -11.56 9.60
N LYS A 52 -10.68 -11.68 9.17
CA LYS A 52 -11.19 -11.03 7.95
C LYS A 52 -10.99 -9.51 7.94
N PHE A 53 -11.20 -8.87 9.09
CA PHE A 53 -10.97 -7.44 9.26
C PHE A 53 -9.49 -7.10 9.13
N CYS A 54 -8.62 -7.85 9.81
CA CYS A 54 -7.20 -7.60 9.87
C CYS A 54 -6.47 -7.91 8.55
N THR A 55 -6.92 -8.93 7.81
CA THR A 55 -6.45 -9.17 6.43
C THR A 55 -6.82 -7.97 5.54
N CYS A 56 -8.07 -7.50 5.62
CA CYS A 56 -8.48 -6.31 4.88
C CYS A 56 -7.62 -5.08 5.23
N LEU A 57 -7.35 -4.83 6.52
CA LEU A 57 -6.49 -3.73 6.92
C LEU A 57 -5.07 -3.88 6.38
N GLY A 58 -4.45 -5.05 6.54
CA GLY A 58 -3.10 -5.31 6.04
C GLY A 58 -2.95 -5.07 4.53
N GLU A 59 -3.97 -5.41 3.75
CA GLU A 59 -3.98 -5.25 2.29
C GLU A 59 -4.24 -3.82 1.82
N ASN A 60 -4.95 -3.00 2.61
CA ASN A 60 -5.53 -1.74 2.13
C ASN A 60 -5.01 -0.48 2.84
N LEU A 61 -4.38 -0.62 4.00
CA LEU A 61 -3.86 0.54 4.73
C LEU A 61 -2.71 1.19 3.94
N PRO A 62 -2.68 2.54 3.79
CA PRO A 62 -1.60 3.23 3.09
C PRO A 62 -0.22 2.79 3.58
N ARG A 63 0.74 2.68 2.67
CA ARG A 63 2.06 2.09 2.94
C ARG A 63 2.74 2.79 4.12
N GLU A 64 2.69 4.11 4.13
CA GLU A 64 3.28 5.02 5.11
C GLU A 64 2.58 5.02 6.48
N VAL A 65 1.38 4.45 6.59
CA VAL A 65 0.62 4.41 7.85
C VAL A 65 0.91 3.10 8.58
N SER A 66 1.50 3.17 9.77
CA SER A 66 1.67 2.00 10.65
C SER A 66 0.35 1.58 11.31
N PHE A 67 0.30 0.40 11.93
CA PHE A 67 -0.90 0.00 12.68
C PHE A 67 -1.17 0.91 13.89
N GLU A 68 -0.13 1.35 14.59
CA GLU A 68 -0.24 2.29 15.71
C GLU A 68 -0.78 3.64 15.24
N GLN A 69 -0.29 4.15 14.11
CA GLN A 69 -0.80 5.39 13.51
C GLN A 69 -2.26 5.24 13.08
N TYR A 70 -2.63 4.07 12.54
CA TYR A 70 -4.01 3.73 12.24
C TYR A 70 -4.89 3.82 13.49
N ILE A 71 -4.50 3.16 14.59
CA ILE A 71 -5.24 3.19 15.86
C ILE A 71 -5.40 4.63 16.35
N HIS A 72 -4.31 5.39 16.41
CA HIS A 72 -4.33 6.80 16.82
C HIS A 72 -5.31 7.62 15.95
N THR A 73 -5.29 7.41 14.63
CA THR A 73 -6.15 8.13 13.68
C THR A 73 -7.63 7.82 13.89
N ILE A 74 -8.01 6.56 14.14
CA ILE A 74 -9.42 6.18 14.25
C ILE A 74 -10.05 6.50 15.63
N VAL A 75 -9.24 6.61 16.68
CA VAL A 75 -9.74 6.92 18.04
C VAL A 75 -9.70 8.41 18.36
N THR A 76 -8.97 9.20 17.55
CA THR A 76 -8.81 10.63 17.77
C THR A 76 -9.73 11.43 16.84
N PRO A 77 -10.58 12.32 17.36
CA PRO A 77 -11.34 13.25 16.53
C PRO A 77 -10.45 14.06 15.58
N LYS A 78 -10.95 14.37 14.37
CA LYS A 78 -10.13 15.03 13.32
C LYS A 78 -9.56 16.38 13.75
N ASP A 79 -10.33 17.16 14.50
CA ASP A 79 -9.88 18.43 15.08
C ASP A 79 -8.71 18.22 16.06
N ALA A 80 -8.78 17.21 16.92
CA ALA A 80 -7.72 16.84 17.85
C ALA A 80 -6.48 16.23 17.19
N LEU A 81 -6.59 15.71 15.96
CA LEU A 81 -5.46 15.33 15.11
C LEU A 81 -4.71 16.55 14.54
N GLY A 82 -5.23 17.77 14.70
CA GLY A 82 -4.71 18.95 14.02
C GLY A 82 -5.04 18.98 12.52
N TYR A 83 -6.05 18.20 12.08
CA TYR A 83 -6.45 18.07 10.68
C TYR A 83 -6.66 19.42 9.98
N PRO A 84 -7.26 20.48 10.58
CA PRO A 84 -7.40 21.77 9.90
C PRO A 84 -6.08 22.36 9.40
N GLY A 85 -5.01 22.23 10.20
CA GLY A 85 -3.67 22.76 9.90
C GLY A 85 -2.79 21.85 9.05
N MET A 86 -3.26 20.64 8.71
CA MET A 86 -2.51 19.69 7.88
C MET A 86 -2.42 20.12 6.41
N THR A 87 -1.35 19.70 5.76
CA THR A 87 -1.19 19.81 4.30
C THR A 87 -2.24 18.93 3.58
N ALA A 88 -2.42 19.17 2.28
CA ALA A 88 -3.35 18.37 1.47
C ALA A 88 -3.01 16.87 1.49
N ASP A 89 -1.72 16.52 1.41
CA ASP A 89 -1.27 15.13 1.43
C ASP A 89 -1.53 14.47 2.78
N GLN A 90 -1.25 15.17 3.89
CA GLN A 90 -1.54 14.66 5.24
C GLN A 90 -3.04 14.41 5.43
N LYS A 91 -3.89 15.34 4.98
CA LYS A 91 -5.35 15.19 5.00
C LYS A 91 -5.79 13.97 4.21
N LYS A 92 -5.24 13.80 3.00
CA LYS A 92 -5.51 12.65 2.14
C LYS A 92 -5.13 11.34 2.81
N THR A 93 -3.98 11.26 3.49
CA THR A 93 -3.57 10.06 4.23
C THR A 93 -4.52 9.75 5.40
N VAL A 94 -4.96 10.76 6.16
CA VAL A 94 -5.97 10.59 7.23
C VAL A 94 -7.30 10.10 6.67
N ASP A 95 -7.79 10.74 5.61
CA ASP A 95 -9.08 10.38 5.00
C ASP A 95 -9.04 8.97 4.40
N ALA A 96 -7.95 8.60 3.72
CA ALA A 96 -7.74 7.26 3.20
C ALA A 96 -7.71 6.21 4.33
N THR A 97 -7.06 6.52 5.45
CA THR A 97 -7.01 5.65 6.64
C THR A 97 -8.42 5.38 7.19
N ILE A 98 -9.24 6.42 7.31
CA ILE A 98 -10.62 6.31 7.79
C ILE A 98 -11.48 5.52 6.79
N ALA A 99 -11.37 5.80 5.49
CA ALA A 99 -12.13 5.08 4.46
C ALA A 99 -11.79 3.58 4.44
N VAL A 100 -10.52 3.21 4.65
CA VAL A 100 -10.09 1.81 4.76
C VAL A 100 -10.71 1.14 5.98
N ARG A 101 -10.77 1.82 7.12
CA ARG A 101 -11.45 1.32 8.33
C ARG A 101 -12.88 0.94 8.01
N ASP A 102 -13.66 1.85 7.42
CA ASP A 102 -15.08 1.63 7.15
C ASP A 102 -15.29 0.45 6.21
N LYS A 103 -14.53 0.41 5.09
CA LYS A 103 -14.50 -0.74 4.16
C LYS A 103 -14.20 -2.06 4.85
N CYS A 104 -13.23 -2.08 5.77
CA CYS A 104 -12.81 -3.31 6.43
C CYS A 104 -13.78 -3.73 7.54
N VAL A 105 -14.40 -2.78 8.24
CA VAL A 105 -15.45 -3.06 9.21
C VAL A 105 -16.61 -3.80 8.54
N GLU A 106 -17.07 -3.33 7.38
CA GLU A 106 -18.11 -4.01 6.59
C GLU A 106 -17.72 -5.46 6.24
N LYS A 107 -16.46 -5.71 5.87
CA LYS A 107 -16.01 -7.07 5.53
C LYS A 107 -15.86 -8.01 6.72
N GLY A 108 -15.42 -7.49 7.86
CA GLY A 108 -14.91 -8.30 8.97
C GLY A 108 -15.80 -8.35 10.22
N PHE A 109 -16.74 -7.41 10.35
CA PHE A 109 -17.68 -7.34 11.48
C PHE A 109 -19.13 -7.53 11.05
N PHE A 110 -19.47 -7.21 9.81
CA PHE A 110 -20.83 -7.30 9.29
C PHE A 110 -20.89 -8.25 8.09
N LYS A 111 -20.81 -9.56 8.36
CA LYS A 111 -21.13 -10.65 7.42
C LYS A 111 -21.53 -11.89 8.18
#